data_AF-A0A820B0Q3-F1
#
_entry.id   AF-A0A820B0Q3-F1
#
_cell.length_a   1.000
_cell.length_b   1.000
_cell.length_c   1.000
_cell.angle_alpha   90.00
_cell.angle_beta   90.00
_cell.angle_gamma   90.00
#
_symmetry.space_group_name_H-M   'P 1'
#
loop_
_entity.id
_entity.type
_entity.pdbx_description
1 polymer ?
#
loop_
_entity_poly.entity_id
_entity_poly.type
_entity_poly.pdbx_seq_one_letter_code
_entity_poly.pdbx_strand_id
1 'polypeptide(L)'
;MFTRCWSFLLIYLGIIGHALSIYVFTRPKFRSNPCTHYFLASTICGAFVICVNTPLRLLLTGYNIDVLGYSIVTCKLLTFVLYWSKALASWFIALASIDR
;
A
#
# COMPACT_ATOMS: atom_id res chain seq x y z
N MET A 1 6.21 21.89 -9.57
CA MET A 1 7.53 21.42 -9.09
C MET A 1 7.46 20.83 -7.68
N PHE A 2 6.85 21.54 -6.71
CA PHE A 2 6.70 21.07 -5.32
C PHE A 2 6.02 19.69 -5.17
N THR A 3 4.98 19.42 -5.96
CA THR A 3 4.23 18.14 -5.97
C THR A 3 5.05 16.92 -6.40
N ARG A 4 6.07 17.08 -7.24
CA ARG A 4 6.95 15.98 -7.68
C ARG A 4 7.88 15.54 -6.56
N CYS A 5 8.57 16.48 -5.90
CA CYS A 5 9.46 16.16 -4.77
C CYS A 5 8.69 15.48 -3.62
N TRP A 6 7.48 15.97 -3.32
CA TRP A 6 6.61 15.37 -2.32
C TRP A 6 6.26 13.91 -2.64
N SER A 7 5.93 13.62 -3.90
CA SER A 7 5.59 12.27 -4.34
C SER A 7 6.77 11.29 -4.20
N PHE A 8 7.99 11.72 -4.55
CA PHE A 8 9.19 10.90 -4.36
C PHE A 8 9.50 10.65 -2.88
N LEU A 9 9.34 11.66 -2.02
CA LEU A 9 9.49 11.50 -0.57
C LEU A 9 8.49 10.50 -0.01
N LEU A 10 7.22 10.57 -0.44
CA LEU A 10 6.18 9.62 -0.02
C LEU A 10 6.50 8.19 -0.45
N ILE A 11 7.03 7.99 -1.66
CA ILE A 11 7.46 6.65 -2.11
C ILE A 11 8.60 6.14 -1.21
N TYR A 12 9.62 6.95 -0.98
CA TYR A 12 10.79 6.53 -0.22
C TYR A 12 10.45 6.23 1.25
N LEU A 13 9.74 7.15 1.91
CA LEU A 13 9.27 6.97 3.27
C LEU A 13 8.26 5.82 3.39
N GLY A 14 7.36 5.67 2.42
CA GLY A 14 6.40 4.58 2.38
C GLY A 14 7.06 3.21 2.28
N ILE A 15 8.04 3.06 1.38
CA ILE A 15 8.81 1.81 1.22
C ILE A 15 9.58 1.50 2.51
N ILE A 16 10.28 2.47 3.08
CA ILE A 16 11.05 2.27 4.32
C ILE A 16 10.12 1.89 5.47
N GLY A 17 9.01 2.62 5.64
CA GLY A 17 8.03 2.35 6.70
C GLY A 17 7.45 0.96 6.60
N HIS A 18 6.97 0.56 5.42
CA HIS A 18 6.43 -0.79 5.23
C HIS A 18 7.49 -1.89 5.33
N ALA A 19 8.72 -1.65 4.85
CA ALA A 19 9.81 -2.61 4.97
C ALA A 19 10.21 -2.85 6.43
N LEU A 20 10.30 -1.78 7.23
CA LEU A 20 10.54 -1.86 8.68
C LEU A 20 9.41 -2.62 9.38
N SER A 21 8.15 -2.32 9.07
CA SER A 21 7.00 -3.02 9.64
C SER A 21 7.02 -4.52 9.30
N ILE A 22 7.28 -4.89 8.04
CA ILE A 22 7.41 -6.30 7.63
C ILE A 22 8.57 -6.96 8.38
N TYR A 23 9.72 -6.29 8.50
CA TYR A 23 10.87 -6.80 9.22
C TYR A 23 10.57 -7.07 10.70
N VAL A 24 9.93 -6.12 11.38
CA VAL A 24 9.55 -6.24 12.80
C VAL A 24 8.57 -7.39 13.01
N PHE A 25 7.53 -7.48 12.18
CA PHE A 25 6.51 -8.53 12.31
C PHE A 25 7.01 -9.92 11.88
N THR A 26 8.05 -10.01 11.06
CA THR A 26 8.68 -11.29 10.69
C THR A 26 9.51 -11.89 11.82
N ARG A 27 9.85 -11.12 12.87
CA ARG A 27 10.63 -11.60 14.01
C ARG A 27 9.88 -12.72 14.75
N PRO A 28 10.56 -13.80 15.15
CA PRO A 28 9.94 -14.97 15.79
C PRO A 28 9.24 -14.62 17.11
N LYS A 29 9.70 -13.56 17.80
CA LYS A 29 9.12 -13.08 19.06
C LYS A 29 7.66 -12.59 18.93
N PHE A 30 7.24 -12.17 17.74
CA PHE A 30 5.87 -11.66 17.50
C PHE A 30 4.96 -12.67 16.80
N ARG A 31 5.50 -13.76 16.23
CA ARG A 31 4.70 -14.82 15.55
C ARG A 31 3.82 -15.63 16.48
N SER A 32 3.99 -15.50 17.80
CA SER A 32 3.13 -16.18 18.77
C SER A 32 1.72 -15.58 18.84
N ASN A 33 1.51 -14.35 18.36
CA ASN A 33 0.24 -13.65 18.46
C ASN A 33 -0.46 -13.62 17.08
N PRO A 34 -1.69 -14.14 16.94
CA PRO A 34 -2.45 -14.11 15.69
C PRO A 34 -2.67 -12.67 15.17
N CYS A 35 -2.92 -11.72 16.09
CA CYS A 35 -2.92 -10.27 15.84
C CYS A 35 -1.75 -9.77 14.96
N THR A 36 -0.53 -10.30 15.15
CA THR A 36 0.66 -9.89 14.37
C THR A 36 0.55 -10.27 12.91
N HIS A 37 -0.06 -11.43 12.60
CA HIS A 37 -0.26 -11.87 11.22
C HIS A 37 -1.24 -10.97 10.47
N TYR A 38 -2.30 -10.52 11.15
CA TYR A 38 -3.24 -9.54 10.58
C TYR A 38 -2.57 -8.19 10.30
N PHE A 39 -1.75 -7.69 11.23
CA PHE A 39 -0.98 -6.46 11.00
C PHE A 39 0.05 -6.60 9.87
N LEU A 40 0.71 -7.76 9.76
CA LEU A 40 1.62 -8.05 8.65
C LEU A 40 0.87 -8.05 7.31
N ALA A 41 -0.27 -8.73 7.22
CA ALA A 41 -1.11 -8.75 6.01
C ALA A 41 -1.58 -7.33 5.62
N SER A 42 -2.05 -6.54 6.59
CA SER A 42 -2.43 -5.13 6.37
C SER A 42 -1.27 -4.28 5.85
N THR A 43 -0.07 -4.48 6.42
CA THR A 43 1.15 -3.78 6.02
C THR A 43 1.54 -4.13 4.58
N ILE A 44 1.44 -5.40 4.18
CA ILE A 44 1.73 -5.85 2.81
C ILE A 44 0.72 -5.24 1.82
N CYS A 45 -0.58 -5.23 2.15
CA CYS A 45 -1.58 -4.58 1.32
C CYS A 45 -1.31 -3.07 1.18
N GLY A 46 -0.93 -2.39 2.27
CA GLY A 46 -0.54 -0.98 2.25
C GLY A 46 0.68 -0.71 1.36
N ALA A 47 1.72 -1.56 1.47
CA ALA A 47 2.92 -1.47 0.64
C ALA A 47 2.59 -1.61 -0.85
N PHE A 48 1.74 -2.57 -1.20
CA PHE A 48 1.29 -2.77 -2.58
C PHE A 48 0.55 -1.53 -3.12
N VAL A 49 -0.35 -0.94 -2.32
CA VAL A 49 -1.07 0.28 -2.70
C VAL A 49 -0.10 1.44 -2.94
N ILE A 50 0.89 1.65 -2.07
CA ILE A 50 1.87 2.74 -2.25
C ILE A 50 2.72 2.50 -3.51
N CYS A 51 3.16 1.27 -3.74
CA CYS A 51 3.97 0.90 -4.91
C CYS A 51 3.22 1.04 -6.23
N VAL A 52 1.89 0.92 -6.27
CA VAL A 52 1.11 1.02 -7.51
C VAL A 52 0.49 2.41 -7.69
N ASN A 53 -0.19 2.92 -6.66
CA ASN A 53 -0.94 4.17 -6.75
C ASN A 53 -0.03 5.40 -6.87
N THR A 54 1.07 5.44 -6.13
CA THR A 54 1.96 6.62 -6.09
C THR A 54 2.71 6.86 -7.39
N PRO A 55 3.36 5.85 -8.03
CA PRO A 55 3.97 6.08 -9.33
C PRO A 55 2.94 6.40 -10.40
N LEU A 56 1.76 5.77 -10.40
CA LEU A 56 0.69 6.11 -11.35
C LEU A 56 0.27 7.58 -11.23
N ARG A 57 0.11 8.08 -10.00
CA ARG A 57 -0.20 9.49 -9.73
C ARG A 57 0.93 10.43 -10.14
N LEU A 58 2.18 10.00 -9.99
CA LEU A 58 3.36 10.74 -10.41
C LEU A 58 3.46 10.82 -11.95
N LEU A 59 3.18 9.74 -12.67
CA LEU A 59 3.11 9.75 -14.14
C LEU A 59 2.01 10.70 -14.64
N LEU A 60 0.82 10.62 -14.06
CA LEU A 60 -0.30 11.47 -14.45
C LEU A 60 -0.05 12.95 -14.13
N THR A 61 0.30 13.27 -12.88
CA THR A 61 0.38 14.67 -12.41
C THR A 61 1.74 15.31 -12.69
N GLY A 62 2.81 14.51 -12.73
CA GLY A 62 4.19 14.97 -12.87
C GLY A 62 4.72 14.97 -14.30
N TYR A 63 4.19 14.09 -15.15
CA TYR A 63 4.63 13.90 -16.54
C TYR A 63 3.48 14.03 -17.57
N ASN A 64 2.22 14.24 -17.14
CA ASN A 64 1.02 14.26 -18.00
C ASN A 64 0.85 13.00 -18.85
N ILE A 65 1.39 11.86 -18.38
CA ILE A 65 1.24 10.57 -19.06
C ILE A 65 0.05 9.86 -18.43
N ASP A 66 -1.04 9.75 -19.19
CA ASP A 66 -2.23 9.03 -18.76
C ASP A 66 -2.14 7.54 -19.10
N VAL A 67 -1.61 6.75 -18.17
CA VAL A 67 -1.55 5.29 -18.26
C VAL A 67 -2.95 4.67 -18.13
N LEU A 68 -3.86 5.34 -17.42
CA LEU A 68 -5.24 4.87 -17.22
C LEU A 68 -6.09 5.07 -18.48
N GLY A 69 -5.80 6.11 -19.26
CA GLY A 69 -6.42 6.38 -20.55
C GLY A 69 -6.02 5.42 -21.67
N TYR A 70 -4.94 4.65 -21.51
CA TYR A 70 -4.48 3.71 -22.54
C TYR A 70 -5.40 2.49 -22.70
N SER A 71 -6.00 1.99 -21.60
CA SER A 71 -6.93 0.87 -21.64
C SER A 71 -7.95 0.93 -20.51
N ILE A 72 -9.24 0.91 -20.89
CA ILE A 72 -10.38 0.91 -19.96
C ILE A 72 -10.33 -0.30 -19.02
N VAL A 73 -9.85 -1.45 -19.51
CA VAL A 73 -9.73 -2.68 -18.72
C VAL A 73 -8.67 -2.52 -17.64
N THR A 74 -7.49 -2.01 -18.00
CA THR A 74 -6.40 -1.76 -17.06
C THR A 74 -6.81 -0.75 -16.00
N CYS A 75 -7.52 0.32 -16.40
CA CYS A 75 -8.05 1.32 -15.48
C CYS A 75 -9.00 0.69 -14.44
N LYS A 76 -10.01 -0.07 -14.89
CA LYS A 76 -10.96 -0.73 -14.00
C LYS A 76 -10.30 -1.75 -13.07
N LEU A 77 -9.42 -2.60 -13.60
CA LEU A 77 -8.70 -3.59 -12.80
C LEU A 77 -7.84 -2.92 -11.74
N LEU A 78 -7.10 -1.88 -12.11
CA LEU A 78 -6.20 -1.20 -11.20
C LEU A 78 -6.97 -0.44 -10.12
N THR A 79 -8.06 0.25 -10.47
CA THR A 79 -8.96 0.86 -9.49
C THR A 79 -9.55 -0.19 -8.55
N PHE A 80 -10.05 -1.31 -9.09
CA PHE A 80 -10.60 -2.40 -8.28
C PHE A 80 -9.58 -2.94 -7.28
N VAL A 81 -8.37 -3.29 -7.75
CA VAL A 81 -7.32 -3.84 -6.89
C VAL A 81 -6.91 -2.82 -5.81
N LEU A 82 -6.75 -1.54 -6.14
CA LEU A 82 -6.40 -0.51 -5.16
C LEU A 82 -7.47 -0.33 -4.08
N TYR A 83 -8.75 -0.29 -4.46
CA TYR A 83 -9.86 -0.20 -3.50
C TYR A 83 -9.94 -1.47 -2.64
N TRP A 84 -9.81 -2.63 -3.27
CA TRP A 84 -9.82 -3.91 -2.59
C TRP A 84 -8.70 -4.04 -1.57
N SER A 85 -7.47 -3.67 -1.92
CA SER A 85 -6.32 -3.69 -1.02
C SER A 85 -6.51 -2.74 0.18
N LYS A 86 -7.10 -1.55 -0.03
CA LYS A 86 -7.42 -0.63 1.08
C LYS A 86 -8.50 -1.18 2.00
N ALA A 87 -9.55 -1.77 1.43
CA ALA A 87 -10.61 -2.41 2.20
C ALA A 87 -10.03 -3.56 3.04
N LEU A 88 -9.26 -4.46 2.42
CA LEU A 88 -8.57 -5.55 3.13
C LEU A 88 -7.69 -5.04 4.27
N ALA A 89 -6.89 -3.99 4.03
CA ALA A 89 -6.05 -3.41 5.06
C ALA A 89 -6.85 -2.95 6.29
N SER A 90 -8.02 -2.33 6.07
CA SER A 90 -8.93 -1.91 7.16
C SER A 90 -9.58 -3.10 7.87
N TRP A 91 -10.00 -4.14 7.13
CA TRP A 91 -10.58 -5.36 7.69
C TRP A 91 -9.57 -6.12 8.55
N PHE A 92 -8.31 -6.21 8.13
CA PHE A 92 -7.27 -6.83 8.94
C PHE A 92 -7.02 -6.09 10.26
N ILE A 93 -7.08 -4.76 10.27
CA ILE A 93 -6.96 -3.97 11.51
C ILE A 93 -8.18 -4.16 12.41
N ALA A 94 -9.38 -4.22 11.82
CA ALA A 94 -10.61 -4.48 12.57
C ALA A 94 -10.58 -5.88 13.21
N LEU A 95 -10.21 -6.92 12.45
CA LEU A 95 -10.04 -8.28 12.96
C LEU A 95 -8.97 -8.34 14.06
N ALA A 96 -7.85 -7.64 13.89
CA ALA A 96 -6.81 -7.54 14.91
C ALA A 96 -7.30 -6.87 16.21
N SER A 97 -8.33 -6.01 16.13
CA SER A 97 -8.93 -5.35 17.29
C SER A 97 -9.99 -6.22 17.98
N ILE A 98 -10.59 -7.17 17.26
CA ILE A 98 -11.54 -8.16 17.80
C ILE A 98 -10.81 -9.32 18.46
N ASP A 99 -9.65 -9.71 17.92
CA ASP A 99 -8.78 -10.78 18.45
C ASP A 99 -8.09 -10.40 19.78
N ARG A 100 -8.00 -9.10 20.08
CA ARG A 100 -7.38 -8.55 21.28
C ARG A 100 -8.36 -8.41 22.44
#